data_AF-A0A1Z8M411-F1
#
_entry.id   AF-A0A1Z8M411-F1
#
_cell.length_a   1.000
_cell.length_b   1.000
_cell.length_c   1.000
_cell.angle_alpha   90.00
_cell.angle_beta   90.00
_cell.angle_gamma   90.00
#
_symmetry.space_group_name_H-M   'P 1'
#
loop_
_entity.id
_entity.type
_entity.pdbx_description
1 polymer ?
#
loop_
_entity_poly.entity_id
_entity_poly.type
_entity_poly.pdbx_seq_one_letter_code
_entity_poly.pdbx_strand_id
1 'polypeptide(L)'
;MPHQNVGFFLITLTFLIITLVSTVVIQEMDLVNSRRKSKKTNLAVVLFPCNILCYIRILLVCSAIVIPESLYFLGIYQVAILLTTSVLLDLVDGYLARRYKHQTVYGLVLDLIIDISTSTVIWFLSDIRFSLLFVTIEWSAVVAILYASFVQPYGHWKRKLVESKWPVVNYYFSNNQRNYLGAYGCIGHFVFPMTYIVWGAKPWLLALSFPGLILFELTSVILVVALVNKNSQVS
;
A
#
# COMPACT_ATOMS: atom_id res chain seq x y z
N MET A 1 26.53 4.44 -12.71
CA MET A 1 26.45 3.05 -13.21
C MET A 1 26.50 1.93 -12.13
N PRO A 2 26.46 2.16 -10.80
CA PRO A 2 26.12 1.12 -9.83
C PRO A 2 24.64 1.13 -9.37
N HIS A 3 23.86 2.17 -9.69
CA HIS A 3 22.45 2.31 -9.26
C HIS A 3 21.46 1.38 -9.99
N GLN A 4 21.78 0.92 -11.21
CA GLN A 4 20.89 0.07 -12.01
C GLN A 4 20.72 -1.34 -11.42
N ASN A 5 21.74 -1.88 -10.75
CA ASN A 5 21.67 -3.21 -10.14
C ASN A 5 20.85 -3.23 -8.84
N VAL A 6 20.82 -2.11 -8.11
CA VAL A 6 20.04 -2.00 -6.86
C VAL A 6 18.54 -1.88 -7.16
N GLY A 7 18.19 -1.14 -8.23
CA GLY A 7 16.80 -1.06 -8.69
C GLY A 7 16.26 -2.40 -9.14
N PHE A 8 17.02 -3.11 -9.99
CA PHE A 8 16.66 -4.46 -10.40
C PHE A 8 16.55 -5.43 -9.21
N PHE A 9 17.43 -5.32 -8.22
CA PHE A 9 17.38 -6.13 -7.00
C PHE A 9 16.14 -5.84 -6.12
N LEU A 10 15.77 -4.57 -5.93
CA LEU A 10 14.60 -4.20 -5.14
C LEU A 10 13.28 -4.52 -5.86
N ILE A 11 13.27 -4.40 -7.19
CA ILE A 11 12.17 -4.82 -8.07
C ILE A 11 11.98 -6.34 -8.02
N THR A 12 13.07 -7.10 -8.14
CA THR A 12 13.01 -8.57 -8.03
C THR A 12 12.63 -9.01 -6.61
N LEU A 13 13.05 -8.28 -5.59
CA LEU A 13 12.61 -8.49 -4.20
C LEU A 13 11.12 -8.19 -4.02
N THR A 14 10.58 -7.11 -4.60
CA THR A 14 9.14 -6.83 -4.56
C THR A 14 8.35 -7.89 -5.33
N PHE A 15 8.85 -8.33 -6.48
CA PHE A 15 8.24 -9.44 -7.23
C PHE A 15 8.26 -10.75 -6.44
N LEU A 16 9.37 -11.04 -5.75
CA LEU A 16 9.52 -12.18 -4.86
C LEU A 16 8.55 -12.08 -3.68
N ILE A 17 8.38 -10.90 -3.08
CA ILE A 17 7.44 -10.67 -1.99
C ILE A 17 5.99 -10.77 -2.47
N ILE A 18 5.64 -10.22 -3.64
CA ILE A 18 4.32 -10.40 -4.24
C ILE A 18 4.03 -11.89 -4.47
N THR A 19 5.00 -12.63 -4.99
CA THR A 19 4.87 -14.07 -5.24
C THR A 19 4.79 -14.86 -3.92
N LEU A 20 5.61 -14.51 -2.92
CA LEU A 20 5.63 -15.13 -1.60
C LEU A 20 4.34 -14.86 -0.83
N VAL A 21 3.86 -13.62 -0.81
CA VAL A 21 2.64 -13.27 -0.11
C VAL A 21 1.43 -13.83 -0.85
N SER A 22 1.42 -13.82 -2.19
CA SER A 22 0.38 -14.51 -2.96
C SER A 22 0.35 -16.01 -2.66
N THR A 23 1.50 -16.67 -2.56
CA THR A 23 1.57 -18.11 -2.22
C THR A 23 1.18 -18.39 -0.77
N VAL A 24 1.61 -17.58 0.19
CA VAL A 24 1.18 -17.68 1.60
C VAL A 24 -0.32 -17.45 1.74
N VAL A 25 -0.89 -16.46 1.04
CA VAL A 25 -2.32 -16.18 1.04
C VAL A 25 -3.10 -17.30 0.37
N ILE A 26 -2.63 -17.85 -0.75
CA ILE A 26 -3.22 -19.03 -1.39
C ILE A 26 -3.18 -20.22 -0.42
N GLN A 27 -2.08 -20.41 0.29
CA GLN A 27 -1.90 -21.50 1.26
C GLN A 27 -2.83 -21.34 2.48
N GLU A 28 -2.98 -20.13 3.01
CA GLU A 28 -3.94 -19.83 4.08
C GLU A 28 -5.39 -19.96 3.60
N MET A 29 -5.68 -19.55 2.37
CA MET A 29 -6.98 -19.79 1.74
C MET A 29 -7.26 -21.29 1.59
N ASP A 30 -6.28 -22.11 1.18
CA ASP A 30 -6.43 -23.56 1.09
C ASP A 30 -6.57 -24.22 2.48
N LEU A 31 -5.88 -23.71 3.51
CA LEU A 31 -6.03 -24.16 4.90
C LEU A 31 -7.40 -23.80 5.50
N VAL A 32 -7.94 -22.62 5.17
CA VAL A 32 -9.29 -22.21 5.58
C VAL A 32 -10.38 -22.94 4.78
N ASN A 33 -10.16 -23.19 3.49
CA ASN A 33 -11.08 -23.92 2.62
C ASN A 33 -11.09 -25.43 2.86
N SER A 34 -9.97 -26.04 3.24
CA SER A 34 -9.95 -27.44 3.68
C SER A 34 -10.79 -27.65 4.94
N ARG A 35 -11.00 -26.60 5.75
CA ARG A 35 -11.93 -26.60 6.91
C ARG A 35 -13.38 -26.25 6.56
N ARG A 36 -13.66 -25.62 5.41
CA ARG A 36 -15.01 -25.23 4.95
C ARG A 36 -15.24 -25.67 3.51
N LYS A 37 -15.95 -26.78 3.31
CA LYS A 37 -16.38 -27.30 2.00
C LYS A 37 -16.87 -26.16 1.07
N SER A 38 -16.12 -25.85 0.01
CA SER A 38 -16.56 -25.64 -1.39
C SER A 38 -15.46 -24.96 -2.21
N LYS A 39 -14.96 -25.65 -3.25
CA LYS A 39 -13.97 -25.09 -4.20
C LYS A 39 -14.58 -24.01 -5.13
N LYS A 40 -15.92 -23.95 -5.23
CA LYS A 40 -16.67 -23.08 -6.16
C LYS A 40 -16.76 -21.61 -5.69
N THR A 41 -16.59 -21.36 -4.39
CA THR A 41 -16.61 -20.01 -3.79
C THR A 41 -15.30 -19.25 -3.98
N ASN A 42 -14.16 -19.93 -4.14
CA ASN A 42 -12.85 -19.27 -4.22
C ASN A 42 -12.60 -18.58 -5.55
N LEU A 43 -12.95 -19.23 -6.67
CA LEU A 43 -12.77 -18.63 -7.99
C LEU A 43 -13.65 -17.38 -8.16
N ALA A 44 -14.85 -17.37 -7.58
CA ALA A 44 -15.73 -16.21 -7.58
C ALA A 44 -15.11 -15.02 -6.84
N VAL A 45 -14.47 -15.26 -5.69
CA VAL A 45 -13.78 -14.22 -4.90
C VAL A 45 -12.60 -13.63 -5.69
N VAL A 46 -11.78 -14.47 -6.33
CA VAL A 46 -10.64 -14.03 -7.14
C VAL A 46 -11.08 -13.13 -8.31
N LEU A 47 -12.28 -13.37 -8.86
CA LEU A 47 -12.84 -12.64 -10.01
C LEU A 47 -13.78 -11.50 -9.63
N PHE A 48 -13.80 -11.06 -8.36
CA PHE A 48 -14.58 -9.88 -8.00
C PHE A 48 -14.07 -8.63 -8.73
N PRO A 49 -14.95 -7.70 -9.15
CA PRO A 49 -14.55 -6.49 -9.88
C PRO A 49 -13.47 -5.66 -9.17
N CYS A 50 -13.51 -5.58 -7.83
CA CYS A 50 -12.46 -4.91 -7.05
C CYS A 50 -11.10 -5.63 -7.18
N ASN A 51 -11.09 -6.96 -7.10
CA ASN A 51 -9.85 -7.74 -7.21
C ASN A 51 -9.30 -7.75 -8.65
N ILE A 52 -10.18 -7.67 -9.66
CA ILE A 52 -9.76 -7.47 -11.05
C ILE A 52 -9.01 -6.14 -11.21
N LEU A 53 -9.50 -5.06 -10.61
CA LEU A 53 -8.79 -3.78 -10.59
C LEU A 53 -7.43 -3.89 -9.89
N CYS A 54 -7.34 -4.63 -8.78
CA CYS A 54 -6.06 -4.91 -8.13
C CYS A 54 -5.08 -5.61 -9.10
N TYR A 55 -5.49 -6.61 -9.89
CA TYR A 55 -4.59 -7.21 -10.89
C TYR A 55 -4.18 -6.24 -12.00
N ILE A 56 -5.09 -5.35 -12.43
CA ILE A 56 -4.75 -4.29 -13.38
C ILE A 56 -3.68 -3.37 -12.79
N ARG A 57 -3.80 -3.01 -11.50
CA ARG A 57 -2.79 -2.20 -10.79
C ARG A 57 -1.43 -2.91 -10.75
N ILE A 58 -1.39 -4.23 -10.53
CA ILE A 58 -0.14 -5.01 -10.66
C ILE A 58 0.48 -4.81 -12.04
N LEU A 59 -0.30 -4.97 -13.11
CA LEU A 59 0.20 -4.77 -14.48
C LEU A 59 0.73 -3.36 -14.72
N LEU A 60 0.07 -2.33 -14.17
CA LEU A 60 0.52 -0.94 -14.26
C LEU A 60 1.87 -0.73 -13.56
N VAL A 61 2.03 -1.25 -12.34
CA VAL A 61 3.28 -1.14 -11.56
C VAL A 61 4.41 -1.90 -12.26
N CYS A 62 4.14 -3.13 -12.73
CA CYS A 62 5.12 -3.91 -13.50
C CYS A 62 5.51 -3.20 -14.80
N SER A 63 4.56 -2.58 -15.49
CA SER A 63 4.86 -1.82 -16.72
C SER A 63 5.70 -0.59 -16.41
N ALA A 64 5.42 0.12 -15.31
CA ALA A 64 6.19 1.27 -14.86
C ALA A 64 7.66 0.90 -14.54
N ILE A 65 7.89 -0.33 -14.08
CA ILE A 65 9.23 -0.86 -13.83
C ILE A 65 9.95 -1.25 -15.13
N VAL A 66 9.23 -1.88 -16.07
CA VAL A 66 9.83 -2.46 -17.28
C VAL A 66 10.13 -1.39 -18.33
N ILE A 67 9.37 -0.29 -18.37
CA ILE A 67 9.62 0.81 -19.32
C ILE A 67 11.06 1.31 -19.11
N PRO A 68 11.96 1.07 -20.07
CA PRO A 68 13.37 1.32 -19.87
C PRO A 68 13.64 2.82 -19.80
N GLU A 69 14.64 3.19 -19.01
CA GLU A 69 15.29 4.51 -18.95
C GLU A 69 15.79 5.02 -20.33
N SER A 70 15.69 4.20 -21.40
CA SER A 70 16.19 4.51 -22.74
C SER A 70 15.49 5.67 -23.44
N LEU A 71 14.30 6.08 -22.99
CA LEU A 71 13.66 7.35 -23.38
C LEU A 71 13.71 8.34 -22.20
N TYR A 72 14.90 8.83 -21.84
CA TYR A 72 15.16 9.67 -20.65
C TYR A 72 14.11 10.76 -20.33
N PHE A 73 13.48 11.40 -21.33
CA PHE A 73 12.44 12.40 -21.09
C PHE A 73 11.00 11.87 -21.21
N LEU A 74 10.70 11.01 -22.18
CA LEU A 74 9.34 10.50 -22.37
C LEU A 74 9.00 9.39 -21.36
N GLY A 75 9.99 8.59 -20.98
CA GLY A 75 9.85 7.46 -20.06
C GLY A 75 9.42 7.90 -18.66
N ILE A 76 9.94 9.03 -18.15
CA ILE A 76 9.62 9.46 -16.78
C ILE A 76 8.16 9.92 -16.65
N TYR A 77 7.61 10.60 -17.65
CA TYR A 77 6.19 10.96 -17.67
C TYR A 77 5.30 9.73 -17.85
N GLN A 78 5.71 8.75 -18.67
CA GLN A 78 4.97 7.50 -18.83
C GLN A 78 4.90 6.72 -17.51
N VAL A 79 6.03 6.58 -16.81
CA VAL A 79 6.11 5.96 -15.48
C VAL A 79 5.23 6.70 -14.48
N ALA A 80 5.30 8.03 -14.45
CA ALA A 80 4.47 8.85 -13.57
C ALA A 80 2.98 8.69 -13.85
N ILE A 81 2.56 8.63 -15.11
CA ILE A 81 1.17 8.41 -15.51
C ILE A 81 0.69 7.03 -15.07
N LEU A 82 1.49 5.98 -15.26
CA LEU A 82 1.14 4.61 -14.85
C LEU A 82 0.97 4.50 -13.34
N LEU A 83 1.92 5.04 -12.57
CA LEU A 83 1.87 5.01 -11.10
C LEU A 83 0.72 5.86 -10.56
N THR A 84 0.47 7.04 -11.14
CA THR A 84 -0.70 7.87 -10.80
C THR A 84 -2.00 7.13 -11.09
N THR A 85 -2.09 6.46 -12.24
CA THR A 85 -3.27 5.69 -12.61
C THR A 85 -3.47 4.51 -11.66
N SER A 86 -2.40 3.82 -11.25
CA SER A 86 -2.47 2.76 -10.22
C SER A 86 -3.07 3.26 -8.91
N VAL A 87 -2.62 4.43 -8.42
CA VAL A 87 -3.14 5.06 -7.19
C VAL A 87 -4.58 5.56 -7.35
N LEU A 88 -4.97 6.02 -8.53
CA LEU A 88 -6.38 6.39 -8.77
C LEU A 88 -7.30 5.16 -8.81
N LEU A 89 -6.81 4.04 -9.36
CA LEU A 89 -7.58 2.78 -9.40
C LEU A 89 -7.78 2.17 -8.01
N ASP A 90 -6.87 2.39 -7.07
CA ASP A 90 -7.04 2.03 -5.65
C ASP A 90 -8.33 2.61 -5.04
N LEU A 91 -8.56 3.91 -5.27
CA LEU A 91 -9.78 4.56 -4.81
C LEU A 91 -11.04 3.91 -5.40
N VAL A 92 -10.95 3.47 -6.66
CA VAL A 92 -12.05 2.83 -7.39
C VAL A 92 -12.28 1.40 -6.87
N ASP A 93 -11.25 0.59 -6.67
CA ASP A 93 -11.42 -0.79 -6.20
C ASP A 93 -12.05 -0.84 -4.80
N GLY A 94 -11.65 0.06 -3.90
CA GLY A 94 -12.22 0.19 -2.57
C GLY A 94 -13.68 0.66 -2.65
N TYR A 95 -14.00 1.55 -3.59
CA TYR A 95 -15.39 1.94 -3.85
C TYR A 95 -16.23 0.75 -4.34
N LEU A 96 -15.76 -0.03 -5.32
CA LEU A 96 -16.48 -1.19 -5.85
C LEU A 96 -16.65 -2.28 -4.79
N ALA A 97 -15.61 -2.58 -4.00
CA ALA A 97 -15.66 -3.58 -2.93
C ALA A 97 -16.78 -3.27 -1.93
N ARG A 98 -17.00 -1.99 -1.62
CA ARG A 98 -18.07 -1.53 -0.72
C ARG A 98 -19.43 -1.52 -1.40
N ARG A 99 -19.50 -0.99 -2.62
CA ARG A 99 -20.75 -0.87 -3.39
C ARG A 99 -21.40 -2.23 -3.64
N TYR A 100 -20.59 -3.26 -3.87
CA TYR A 100 -21.02 -4.64 -4.12
C TYR A 100 -20.90 -5.56 -2.91
N LYS A 101 -20.48 -5.06 -1.74
CA LYS A 101 -20.25 -5.87 -0.53
C LYS A 101 -19.28 -7.04 -0.75
N HIS A 102 -18.28 -6.86 -1.62
CA HIS A 102 -17.23 -7.82 -1.95
C HIS A 102 -15.98 -7.67 -1.08
N GLN A 103 -16.11 -7.16 0.14
CA GLN A 103 -14.99 -6.98 1.06
C GLN A 103 -14.53 -8.35 1.58
N THR A 104 -13.36 -8.80 1.15
CA THR A 104 -12.77 -10.10 1.52
C THR A 104 -11.38 -9.90 2.09
N VAL A 105 -10.92 -10.85 2.91
CA VAL A 105 -9.54 -10.84 3.43
C VAL A 105 -8.54 -10.96 2.29
N TYR A 106 -8.83 -11.79 1.28
CA TYR A 106 -8.02 -11.88 0.06
C TYR A 106 -7.85 -10.52 -0.62
N GLY A 107 -8.95 -9.82 -0.90
CA GLY A 107 -8.90 -8.51 -1.54
C GLY A 107 -8.15 -7.48 -0.71
N LEU A 108 -8.38 -7.45 0.62
CA LEU A 108 -7.66 -6.57 1.55
C LEU A 108 -6.14 -6.78 1.49
N VAL A 109 -5.71 -8.03 1.45
CA VAL A 109 -4.28 -8.38 1.47
C VAL A 109 -3.64 -8.09 0.12
N LEU A 110 -4.32 -8.44 -0.96
CA LEU A 110 -3.89 -8.12 -2.32
C LEU A 110 -3.69 -6.62 -2.51
N ASP A 111 -4.67 -5.82 -2.11
CA ASP A 111 -4.65 -4.36 -2.13
C ASP A 111 -3.44 -3.79 -1.36
N LEU A 112 -3.26 -4.22 -0.11
CA LEU A 112 -2.16 -3.77 0.75
C LEU A 112 -0.77 -4.08 0.16
N ILE A 113 -0.60 -5.23 -0.50
CA ILE A 113 0.66 -5.59 -1.16
C ILE A 113 0.93 -4.69 -2.37
N ILE A 114 -0.11 -4.36 -3.13
CA ILE A 114 0.03 -3.50 -4.31
C ILE A 114 0.34 -2.07 -3.89
N ASP A 115 -0.30 -1.57 -2.84
CA ASP A 115 -0.01 -0.26 -2.25
C ASP A 115 1.44 -0.13 -1.84
N ILE A 116 1.96 -1.07 -1.03
CA ILE A 116 3.35 -1.02 -0.57
C ILE A 116 4.34 -1.20 -1.73
N SER A 117 4.01 -2.02 -2.72
CA SER A 117 4.84 -2.20 -3.91
C SER A 117 4.89 -0.92 -4.74
N THR A 118 3.74 -0.27 -4.95
CA THR A 118 3.64 1.01 -5.68
C THR A 118 4.44 2.09 -4.95
N SER A 119 4.25 2.21 -3.63
CA SER A 119 4.98 3.16 -2.79
C SER A 119 6.49 2.92 -2.82
N THR A 120 6.92 1.66 -2.70
CA THR A 120 8.34 1.27 -2.75
C THR A 120 8.98 1.67 -4.08
N VAL A 121 8.29 1.44 -5.20
CA VAL A 121 8.76 1.85 -6.54
C VAL A 121 8.89 3.37 -6.63
N ILE A 122 7.89 4.12 -6.15
CA ILE A 122 7.92 5.59 -6.15
C ILE A 122 9.10 6.12 -5.31
N TRP A 123 9.29 5.60 -4.10
CA TRP A 123 10.40 5.99 -3.24
C TRP A 123 11.77 5.69 -3.86
N PHE A 124 11.91 4.53 -4.50
CA PHE A 124 13.14 4.18 -5.19
C PHE A 124 13.44 5.14 -6.36
N LEU A 125 12.45 5.39 -7.21
CA LEU A 125 12.59 6.28 -8.37
C LEU A 125 12.80 7.75 -7.98
N SER A 126 12.38 8.16 -6.78
CA SER A 126 12.56 9.52 -6.30
C SER A 126 14.02 9.91 -6.00
N ASP A 127 14.90 8.92 -5.82
CA ASP A 127 16.32 9.08 -5.43
C ASP A 127 16.54 9.96 -4.19
N ILE A 128 15.54 10.00 -3.29
CA ILE A 128 15.63 10.75 -2.03
C ILE A 128 16.51 9.95 -1.05
N ARG A 129 17.50 10.60 -0.43
CA ARG A 129 18.44 9.96 0.52
C ARG A 129 17.79 9.21 1.69
N PHE A 130 16.60 9.65 2.11
CA PHE A 130 15.85 9.07 3.22
C PHE A 130 14.76 8.08 2.77
N SER A 131 14.67 7.76 1.48
CA SER A 131 13.66 6.83 0.92
C SER A 131 13.61 5.49 1.64
N LEU A 132 14.77 4.91 1.98
CA LEU A 132 14.85 3.63 2.68
C LEU A 132 14.18 3.67 4.07
N LEU A 133 14.24 4.80 4.77
CA LEU A 133 13.61 4.96 6.07
C LEU A 133 12.09 4.91 5.96
N PHE A 134 11.52 5.64 5.00
CA PHE A 134 10.07 5.64 4.74
C PHE A 134 9.59 4.26 4.31
N VAL A 135 10.27 3.64 3.34
CA VAL A 135 9.98 2.27 2.89
C VAL A 135 9.98 1.30 4.08
N THR A 136 10.98 1.36 4.98
CA THR A 136 11.05 0.46 6.14
C THR A 136 9.88 0.65 7.11
N ILE A 137 9.46 1.90 7.37
CA ILE A 137 8.33 2.21 8.23
C ILE A 137 7.03 1.67 7.61
N GLU A 138 6.83 1.88 6.32
CA GLU A 138 5.64 1.43 5.60
C GLU A 138 5.54 -0.10 5.55
N TRP A 139 6.65 -0.81 5.27
CA TRP A 139 6.67 -2.27 5.34
C TRP A 139 6.35 -2.78 6.75
N SER A 140 6.86 -2.11 7.78
CA SER A 140 6.54 -2.45 9.17
C SER A 140 5.04 -2.28 9.47
N ALA A 141 4.43 -1.19 8.96
CA ALA A 141 3.00 -0.93 9.08
C ALA A 141 2.16 -2.01 8.37
N VAL A 142 2.54 -2.41 7.15
CA VAL A 142 1.89 -3.47 6.38
C VAL A 142 1.93 -4.79 7.14
N VAL A 143 3.09 -5.19 7.66
CA VAL A 143 3.23 -6.43 8.46
C VAL A 143 2.32 -6.38 9.68
N ALA A 144 2.27 -5.25 10.39
CA ALA A 144 1.38 -5.08 11.54
C ALA A 144 -0.12 -5.19 11.16
N ILE A 145 -0.52 -4.61 10.03
CA ILE A 145 -1.91 -4.70 9.51
C ILE A 145 -2.25 -6.14 9.13
N LEU A 146 -1.37 -6.84 8.42
CA LEU A 146 -1.57 -8.24 8.04
C LEU A 146 -1.73 -9.11 9.28
N TYR A 147 -0.80 -8.99 10.24
CA TYR A 147 -0.88 -9.71 11.50
C TYR A 147 -2.20 -9.45 12.22
N ALA A 148 -2.61 -8.17 12.34
CA ALA A 148 -3.88 -7.81 12.96
C ALA A 148 -5.11 -8.34 12.21
N SER A 149 -5.04 -8.46 10.88
CA SER A 149 -6.16 -8.91 10.04
C SER A 149 -6.33 -10.43 10.06
N PHE A 150 -5.26 -11.20 10.29
CA PHE A 150 -5.29 -12.67 10.29
C PHE A 150 -5.34 -13.30 11.69
N VAL A 151 -4.62 -12.73 12.65
CA VAL A 151 -4.40 -13.37 13.95
C VAL A 151 -5.37 -12.88 15.02
N GLN A 152 -5.84 -11.63 14.93
CA GLN A 152 -6.63 -11.04 16.00
C GLN A 152 -8.14 -11.28 15.77
N PRO A 153 -8.87 -11.83 16.76
CA PRO A 153 -10.29 -12.15 16.63
C PRO A 153 -11.24 -10.93 16.63
N TYR A 154 -10.70 -9.70 16.59
CA TYR A 154 -11.47 -8.47 16.83
C TYR A 154 -11.39 -7.47 15.67
N GLY A 155 -12.44 -7.46 14.84
CA GLY A 155 -12.83 -6.32 13.99
C GLY A 155 -11.78 -5.79 13.00
N HIS A 156 -12.15 -4.77 12.22
CA HIS A 156 -11.25 -4.12 11.27
C HIS A 156 -10.14 -3.33 12.02
N TRP A 157 -8.87 -3.48 11.63
CA TRP A 157 -7.70 -2.86 12.29
C TRP A 157 -7.84 -1.34 12.53
N LYS A 158 -8.46 -0.61 11.58
CA LYS A 158 -8.76 0.83 11.71
C LYS A 158 -9.54 1.19 12.97
N ARG A 159 -10.44 0.33 13.46
CA ARG A 159 -11.21 0.60 14.69
C ARG A 159 -10.29 0.75 15.91
N LYS A 160 -9.20 -0.03 15.96
CA LYS A 160 -8.23 0.02 17.07
C LYS A 160 -7.46 1.34 17.12
N LEU A 161 -7.36 2.04 15.99
CA LEU A 161 -6.65 3.32 15.87
C LEU A 161 -7.53 4.52 16.18
N VAL A 162 -8.85 4.39 15.98
CA VAL A 162 -9.82 5.41 16.42
C VAL A 162 -9.90 5.49 17.95
N GLU A 163 -9.53 4.40 18.64
CA GLU A 163 -9.44 4.32 20.11
C GLU A 163 -8.03 4.65 20.64
N SER A 164 -7.13 5.20 19.82
CA SER A 164 -5.77 5.52 20.27
C SER A 164 -5.77 6.67 21.28
N LYS A 165 -4.71 6.79 22.07
CA LYS A 165 -4.52 7.93 23.00
C LYS A 165 -4.21 9.25 22.28
N TRP A 166 -4.00 9.23 20.96
CA TRP A 166 -3.48 10.35 20.18
C TRP A 166 -4.62 10.97 19.35
N PRO A 167 -5.10 12.20 19.68
CA PRO A 167 -6.27 12.79 19.02
C PRO A 167 -6.11 12.98 17.50
N VAL A 168 -4.90 13.32 17.04
CA VAL A 168 -4.59 13.49 15.61
C VAL A 168 -4.77 12.16 14.86
N VAL A 169 -4.33 11.05 15.45
CA VAL A 169 -4.46 9.71 14.87
C VAL A 169 -5.91 9.25 14.90
N ASN A 170 -6.64 9.52 15.99
CA ASN A 170 -8.06 9.21 16.07
C ASN A 170 -8.85 9.92 14.97
N TYR A 171 -8.56 11.21 14.76
CA TYR A 171 -9.17 11.97 13.67
C TYR A 171 -8.73 11.46 12.31
N TYR A 172 -7.44 11.18 12.11
CA TYR A 172 -6.90 10.64 10.86
C TYR A 172 -7.62 9.36 10.43
N PHE A 173 -7.82 8.41 11.35
CA PHE A 173 -8.53 7.15 11.07
C PHE A 173 -10.05 7.22 11.25
N SER A 174 -10.60 8.36 11.70
CA SER A 174 -12.04 8.56 11.85
C SER A 174 -12.78 8.37 10.51
N ASN A 175 -14.03 7.93 10.56
CA ASN A 175 -14.83 7.66 9.35
C ASN A 175 -14.11 6.72 8.35
N ASN A 176 -13.36 5.73 8.85
CA ASN A 176 -12.52 4.84 8.04
C ASN A 176 -11.51 5.60 7.14
N GLN A 177 -10.94 6.70 7.65
CA GLN A 177 -9.97 7.56 6.94
C GLN A 177 -10.58 8.37 5.79
N ARG A 178 -11.91 8.46 5.69
CA ARG A 178 -12.62 9.31 4.72
C ARG A 178 -12.86 10.70 5.29
N ASN A 179 -11.78 11.39 5.58
CA ASN A 179 -11.77 12.74 6.11
C ASN A 179 -10.62 13.53 5.46
N TYR A 180 -10.64 14.86 5.63
CA TYR A 180 -9.65 15.74 4.99
C TYR A 180 -8.22 15.45 5.45
N LEU A 181 -8.02 15.05 6.71
CA LEU A 181 -6.69 14.78 7.25
C LEU A 181 -6.10 13.50 6.66
N GLY A 182 -6.91 12.44 6.54
CA GLY A 182 -6.57 11.21 5.84
C GLY A 182 -6.22 11.45 4.37
N ALA A 183 -7.07 12.20 3.66
CA ALA A 183 -6.83 12.57 2.26
C ALA A 183 -5.54 13.38 2.10
N TYR A 184 -5.31 14.38 2.96
CA TYR A 184 -4.10 15.20 2.93
C TYR A 184 -2.83 14.38 3.18
N GLY A 185 -2.87 13.44 4.13
CA GLY A 185 -1.75 12.53 4.38
C GLY A 185 -1.43 11.64 3.18
N CYS A 186 -2.44 10.98 2.61
CA CYS A 186 -2.25 10.11 1.44
C CYS A 186 -1.78 10.89 0.20
N ILE A 187 -2.33 12.08 -0.05
CA ILE A 187 -1.91 12.95 -1.15
C ILE A 187 -0.47 13.41 -0.91
N GLY A 188 -0.12 13.84 0.31
CA GLY A 188 1.24 14.26 0.65
C GLY A 188 2.26 13.15 0.45
N HIS A 189 1.94 11.95 0.93
CA HIS A 189 2.75 10.74 0.77
C HIS A 189 3.03 10.40 -0.70
N PHE A 190 2.04 10.51 -1.57
CA PHE A 190 2.22 10.26 -3.01
C PHE A 190 2.94 11.42 -3.73
N VAL A 191 2.45 12.66 -3.53
CA VAL A 191 2.90 13.84 -4.29
C VAL A 191 4.34 14.22 -3.94
N PHE A 192 4.77 14.04 -2.69
CA PHE A 192 6.12 14.43 -2.27
C PHE A 192 7.21 13.71 -3.07
N PRO A 193 7.35 12.36 -3.03
CA PRO A 193 8.34 11.66 -3.83
C PRO A 193 8.06 11.74 -5.35
N MET A 194 6.78 11.79 -5.78
CA MET A 194 6.46 11.94 -7.20
C MET A 194 6.95 13.27 -7.79
N THR A 195 6.97 14.34 -6.99
CA THR A 195 7.51 15.65 -7.42
C THR A 195 8.99 15.53 -7.78
N TYR A 196 9.78 14.78 -6.99
CA TYR A 196 11.19 14.52 -7.29
C TYR A 196 11.38 13.75 -8.60
N ILE A 197 10.51 12.76 -8.86
CA ILE A 197 10.55 11.97 -10.11
C ILE A 197 10.30 12.87 -11.33
N VAL A 198 9.21 13.65 -11.33
CA VAL A 198 8.73 14.33 -12.56
C VAL A 198 9.39 15.68 -12.80
N TRP A 199 9.62 16.46 -11.74
CA TRP A 199 10.02 17.86 -11.85
C TRP A 199 11.25 18.22 -11.02
N GLY A 200 11.86 17.23 -10.35
CA GLY A 200 12.89 17.47 -9.34
C GLY A 200 12.34 18.22 -8.12
N ALA A 201 13.23 18.76 -7.30
CA ALA A 201 12.87 19.40 -6.04
C ALA A 201 12.22 20.80 -6.22
N LYS A 202 10.97 20.87 -6.70
CA LYS A 202 10.23 22.13 -6.82
C LYS A 202 9.79 22.63 -5.43
N PRO A 203 10.31 23.77 -4.93
CA PRO A 203 10.16 24.14 -3.52
C PRO A 203 8.71 24.28 -3.03
N TRP A 204 7.81 24.81 -3.86
CA TRP A 204 6.42 25.05 -3.47
C TRP A 204 5.59 23.75 -3.33
N LEU A 205 5.80 22.77 -4.22
CA LEU A 205 5.14 21.46 -4.14
C LEU A 205 5.64 20.67 -2.95
N LEU A 206 6.95 20.72 -2.70
CA LEU A 206 7.54 20.08 -1.52
C LEU A 206 7.03 20.72 -0.24
N ALA A 207 6.98 22.06 -0.16
CA ALA A 207 6.43 22.76 1.00
C ALA A 207 4.95 22.38 1.28
N LEU A 208 4.16 22.16 0.21
CA LEU A 208 2.76 21.78 0.34
C LEU A 208 2.57 20.31 0.75
N SER A 209 3.36 19.40 0.18
CA SER A 209 3.23 17.94 0.36
C SER A 209 3.96 17.40 1.58
N PHE A 210 5.04 18.06 2.02
CA PHE A 210 5.87 17.60 3.14
C PHE A 210 5.11 17.45 4.47
N PRO A 211 4.25 18.40 4.91
CA PRO A 211 3.49 18.19 6.14
C PRO A 211 2.51 17.00 6.04
N GLY A 212 1.95 16.76 4.85
CA GLY A 212 1.11 15.60 4.57
C GLY A 212 1.89 14.29 4.65
N LEU A 213 3.11 14.24 4.09
CA LEU A 213 4.02 13.11 4.23
C LEU A 213 4.33 12.82 5.71
N ILE A 214 4.73 13.83 6.48
CA ILE A 214 5.05 13.67 7.91
C ILE A 214 3.85 13.13 8.70
N LEU A 215 2.65 13.63 8.40
CA LEU A 215 1.42 13.13 8.98
C LEU A 215 1.19 11.64 8.66
N PHE A 216 1.36 11.24 7.39
CA PHE A 216 1.21 9.84 6.98
C PHE A 216 2.20 8.94 7.74
N GLU A 217 3.48 9.28 7.75
CA GLU A 217 4.52 8.49 8.40
C GLU A 217 4.34 8.39 9.92
N LEU A 218 3.98 9.50 10.57
CA LEU A 218 3.67 9.50 11.99
C LEU A 218 2.50 8.57 12.31
N THR A 219 1.46 8.57 11.48
CA THR A 219 0.32 7.66 11.65
C THR A 219 0.71 6.20 11.42
N SER A 220 1.61 5.91 10.48
CA SER A 220 2.17 4.57 10.26
C SER A 220 2.96 4.06 11.46
N VAL A 221 3.83 4.89 12.06
CA VAL A 221 4.59 4.54 13.26
C VAL A 221 3.65 4.27 14.44
N ILE A 222 2.67 5.16 14.70
CA ILE A 222 1.71 4.96 15.79
C ILE A 222 0.86 3.72 15.53
N LEU A 223 0.54 3.43 14.28
CA LEU A 223 -0.17 2.22 13.90
C LEU A 223 0.60 0.96 14.29
N VAL A 224 1.90 0.90 13.98
CA VAL A 224 2.76 -0.23 14.38
C VAL A 224 2.76 -0.36 15.90
N VAL A 225 3.01 0.72 16.62
CA VAL A 225 3.06 0.73 18.09
C VAL A 225 1.73 0.29 18.70
N ALA A 226 0.60 0.79 18.18
CA ALA A 226 -0.73 0.45 18.69
C ALA A 226 -1.09 -1.02 18.47
N LEU A 227 -0.73 -1.58 17.31
CA LEU A 227 -1.00 -2.98 16.98
C LEU A 227 -0.06 -3.93 17.72
N VAL A 228 1.20 -3.54 17.98
CA VAL A 228 2.16 -4.33 18.77
C VAL A 228 1.82 -4.28 20.26
N ASN A 229 1.57 -3.12 20.85
CA ASN A 229 1.35 -2.98 22.30
C ASN A 229 0.02 -3.59 22.79
N LYS A 230 -1.01 -3.69 21.94
CA LYS A 230 -2.24 -4.42 22.32
C LYS A 230 -2.06 -5.94 22.30
N ASN A 231 -1.00 -6.47 21.68
CA ASN A 231 -0.70 -7.92 21.72
C ASN A 231 -0.17 -8.34 23.11
N SER A 232 0.61 -7.49 23.79
CA SER A 232 1.17 -7.78 25.11
C SER A 232 0.16 -7.69 26.26
N GLN A 233 -1.09 -7.29 25.99
CA GLN A 233 -2.19 -7.23 26.95
C GLN A 233 -3.12 -8.46 26.86
N VAL A 234 -2.87 -9.38 25.93
CA VAL A 234 -3.69 -10.58 25.66
C VAL A 234 -2.93 -11.88 25.97
N SER A 235 -1.64 -11.80 26.30
CA SER A 235 -0.83 -12.90 26.87
C SER A 235 -0.83 -12.85 28.38
#